data_AF-A0A2S9FJ83-F1
#
_entry.id   AF-A0A2S9FJ83-F1
#
_cell.length_a   1.000
_cell.length_b   1.000
_cell.length_c   1.000
_cell.angle_alpha   90.00
_cell.angle_beta   90.00
_cell.angle_gamma   90.00
#
_symmetry.space_group_name_H-M   'P 1'
#
loop_
_entity.id
_entity.type
_entity.pdbx_description
1 polymer ?
#
loop_
_entity_poly.entity_id
_entity_poly.type
_entity_poly.pdbx_seq_one_letter_code
_entity_poly.pdbx_strand_id
1 'polypeptide(L)'
;MRGQVRALVLVFVSLCTAMALGIASAFVAALAYGATALIVPGTGTPNADVVDGYRENAWSRYIDVACTFDCSEPDLVGIPYPASFWPVSFIPGWCVTGRCDKWNVSVGDGTENLLEALTPFLDPESDEDVYIFGYSQGGAVVANVLTEIGLLDLPQSVKDRLKTVTIGGIENPDGGLWQRLAWLQHFLG
;
A
#
# COMPACT_ATOMS: atom_id res chain seq x y z
N MET A 1 -17.74 -45.20 -41.98
CA MET A 1 -18.37 -44.74 -40.72
C MET A 1 -17.36 -44.53 -39.57
N ARG A 2 -16.40 -45.45 -39.31
CA ARG A 2 -15.40 -45.29 -38.21
C ARG A 2 -14.50 -44.03 -38.31
N GLY A 3 -14.16 -43.59 -39.52
CA GLY A 3 -13.31 -42.39 -39.73
C GLY A 3 -14.03 -41.06 -39.43
N GLN A 4 -15.33 -40.96 -39.75
CA GLN A 4 -16.13 -39.77 -39.48
C GLN A 4 -16.40 -39.59 -37.99
N VAL A 5 -16.60 -40.68 -37.25
CA VAL A 5 -16.74 -40.65 -35.79
C VAL A 5 -15.45 -40.19 -35.12
N ARG A 6 -14.28 -40.67 -35.58
CA ARG A 6 -12.98 -40.21 -35.07
C ARG A 6 -12.73 -38.73 -35.35
N ALA A 7 -13.08 -38.25 -36.54
CA ALA A 7 -12.95 -36.84 -36.89
C ALA A 7 -13.83 -35.95 -36.00
N LEU A 8 -15.06 -36.37 -35.73
CA LEU A 8 -15.99 -35.61 -34.89
C LEU A 8 -15.56 -35.57 -33.42
N VAL A 9 -15.02 -36.68 -32.90
CA VAL A 9 -14.42 -36.73 -31.55
C VAL A 9 -13.19 -35.83 -31.46
N LEU A 10 -12.32 -35.83 -32.47
CA LEU A 10 -11.13 -34.97 -32.47
C LEU A 10 -11.48 -33.48 -32.53
N VAL A 11 -12.50 -33.10 -33.31
CA VAL A 11 -13.01 -31.72 -33.35
C VAL A 11 -13.54 -31.32 -31.97
N PHE A 12 -14.36 -32.17 -31.34
CA PHE A 12 -14.94 -31.87 -30.04
C PHE A 12 -13.86 -31.76 -28.95
N VAL A 13 -12.89 -32.68 -28.93
CA VAL A 13 -11.74 -32.63 -28.02
C VAL A 13 -10.94 -31.35 -28.25
N SER A 14 -10.63 -31.00 -29.51
CA SER A 14 -9.87 -29.77 -29.81
C SER A 14 -10.59 -28.51 -29.35
N LEU A 15 -11.92 -28.47 -29.46
CA LEU A 15 -12.75 -27.36 -29.01
C LEU A 15 -12.72 -27.25 -27.48
N CYS A 16 -12.85 -28.37 -26.78
CA CYS A 16 -12.75 -28.42 -25.32
C CYS A 16 -11.36 -28.01 -24.82
N THR A 17 -10.28 -28.46 -25.48
CA THR A 17 -8.92 -28.07 -25.10
C THR A 17 -8.69 -26.59 -25.34
N ALA A 18 -9.14 -26.04 -26.48
CA ALA A 18 -9.04 -24.61 -26.77
C ALA A 18 -9.83 -23.76 -25.75
N MET A 19 -11.01 -24.23 -25.35
CA MET A 19 -11.83 -23.56 -24.34
C MET A 19 -11.17 -23.61 -22.95
N ALA A 20 -10.59 -24.75 -22.57
CA ALA A 20 -9.84 -24.89 -21.32
C ALA A 20 -8.58 -24.02 -21.30
N LEU A 21 -7.84 -23.94 -22.40
CA LEU A 21 -6.68 -23.04 -22.57
C LEU A 21 -7.11 -21.57 -22.50
N GLY A 22 -8.23 -21.21 -23.13
CA GLY A 22 -8.79 -19.85 -23.06
C GLY A 22 -9.16 -19.47 -21.62
N ILE A 23 -9.84 -20.35 -20.89
CA ILE A 23 -10.20 -20.14 -19.48
C ILE A 23 -8.94 -20.06 -18.61
N ALA A 24 -7.98 -20.96 -18.78
CA ALA A 24 -6.72 -20.93 -18.04
C ALA A 24 -5.92 -19.64 -18.32
N SER A 25 -5.87 -19.18 -19.57
CA SER A 25 -5.21 -17.92 -19.93
C SER A 25 -5.90 -16.70 -19.31
N ALA A 26 -7.23 -16.73 -19.16
CA ALA A 26 -7.96 -15.66 -18.47
C ALA A 26 -7.66 -15.63 -16.97
N PHE A 27 -7.44 -16.79 -16.33
CA PHE A 27 -7.04 -16.86 -14.92
C PHE A 27 -5.57 -16.51 -14.68
N VAL A 28 -4.66 -16.85 -15.59
CA VAL A 28 -3.25 -16.43 -15.50
C VAL A 28 -3.11 -14.94 -15.80
N ALA A 29 -3.91 -14.38 -16.71
CA ALA A 29 -3.97 -12.94 -16.96
C ALA A 29 -4.61 -12.15 -15.81
N ALA A 30 -5.43 -12.78 -14.96
CA ALA A 30 -5.94 -12.16 -13.73
C ALA A 30 -4.91 -12.19 -12.58
N LEU A 31 -3.84 -12.97 -12.70
CA LEU A 31 -2.71 -13.01 -11.78
C LEU A 31 -1.51 -12.17 -12.27
N ALA A 32 -1.62 -11.57 -13.46
CA ALA A 32 -0.62 -10.69 -14.05
C ALA A 32 -1.23 -9.29 -14.21
N TYR A 33 -0.64 -8.27 -13.57
CA TYR A 33 -1.00 -6.84 -13.61
C TYR A 33 -2.14 -6.38 -12.66
N GLY A 34 -1.96 -6.58 -11.36
CA GLY A 34 -2.59 -5.73 -10.34
C GLY A 34 -1.59 -4.68 -9.86
N ALA A 35 -2.06 -3.49 -9.48
CA ALA A 35 -1.29 -2.59 -8.64
C ALA A 35 -1.88 -2.66 -7.22
N THR A 36 -1.07 -2.39 -6.20
CA THR A 36 -1.54 -2.28 -4.81
C THR A 36 -1.27 -0.88 -4.30
N ALA A 37 -2.25 -0.27 -3.62
CA ALA A 37 -2.09 0.99 -2.91
C ALA A 37 -2.09 0.74 -1.39
N LEU A 38 -0.93 0.88 -0.76
CA LEU A 38 -0.75 0.85 0.69
C LEU A 38 -0.99 2.26 1.25
N ILE A 39 -2.09 2.43 1.97
CA ILE A 39 -2.61 3.73 2.42
C ILE A 39 -2.41 3.84 3.92
N VAL A 40 -1.44 4.67 4.32
CA VAL A 40 -1.16 4.96 5.73
C VAL A 40 -1.93 6.21 6.17
N PRO A 41 -2.94 6.05 7.06
CA PRO A 41 -3.76 7.16 7.48
C PRO A 41 -3.02 8.11 8.44
N GLY A 42 -3.66 9.23 8.77
CA GLY A 42 -3.16 10.19 9.76
C GLY A 42 -3.72 9.96 11.15
N THR A 43 -3.28 10.79 12.10
CA THR A 43 -3.73 10.76 13.50
C THR A 43 -5.27 10.81 13.61
N GLY A 44 -5.82 10.01 14.52
CA GLY A 44 -7.25 9.83 14.73
C GLY A 44 -7.92 8.79 13.83
N THR A 45 -7.19 8.21 12.88
CA THR A 45 -7.72 7.22 11.93
C THR A 45 -6.95 5.89 12.05
N PRO A 46 -7.19 5.08 13.08
CA PRO A 46 -6.42 3.86 13.34
C PRO A 46 -6.68 2.73 12.34
N ASN A 47 -7.79 2.80 11.61
CA ASN A 47 -8.13 1.85 10.56
C ASN A 47 -8.83 2.63 9.44
N ALA A 48 -8.17 2.73 8.28
CA ALA A 48 -8.71 3.42 7.11
C ALA A 48 -9.81 2.61 6.40
N ASP A 49 -9.83 1.28 6.55
CA ASP A 49 -10.77 0.39 5.87
C ASP A 49 -12.21 0.54 6.39
N VAL A 50 -12.38 1.04 7.61
CA VAL A 50 -13.69 1.25 8.26
C VAL A 50 -14.20 2.69 8.11
N VAL A 51 -13.43 3.57 7.48
CA VAL A 51 -13.83 4.96 7.24
C VAL A 51 -14.32 5.07 5.80
N ASP A 52 -15.63 5.26 5.65
CA ASP A 52 -16.29 5.32 4.35
C ASP A 52 -15.60 6.29 3.39
N GLY A 53 -15.16 5.75 2.25
CA GLY A 53 -14.53 6.51 1.19
C GLY A 53 -13.10 6.95 1.47
N TYR A 54 -12.47 6.60 2.61
CA TYR A 54 -11.13 7.10 2.93
C TYR A 54 -10.10 6.69 1.87
N ARG A 55 -10.05 5.39 1.56
CA ARG A 55 -9.06 4.82 0.65
C ARG A 55 -9.33 5.23 -0.79
N GLU A 56 -10.59 5.20 -1.18
CA GLU A 56 -11.05 5.58 -2.51
C GLU A 56 -10.74 7.06 -2.78
N ASN A 57 -10.95 7.92 -1.77
CA ASN A 57 -10.58 9.32 -1.87
C ASN A 57 -9.06 9.53 -1.87
N ALA A 58 -8.29 8.74 -1.11
CA ALA A 58 -6.83 8.80 -1.14
C ALA A 58 -6.31 8.48 -2.54
N TRP A 59 -6.83 7.41 -3.14
CA TRP A 59 -6.55 7.03 -4.52
C TRP A 59 -6.95 8.15 -5.50
N SER A 60 -8.25 8.46 -5.58
CA SER A 60 -8.81 9.29 -6.65
C SER A 60 -8.37 10.76 -6.59
N ARG A 61 -7.98 11.27 -5.43
CA ARG A 61 -7.62 12.70 -5.27
C ARG A 61 -6.13 12.95 -5.26
N TYR A 62 -5.32 11.96 -4.91
CA TYR A 62 -3.92 12.18 -4.60
C TYR A 62 -2.99 11.21 -5.33
N ILE A 63 -3.29 9.92 -5.31
CA ILE A 63 -2.41 8.91 -5.88
C ILE A 63 -2.60 8.84 -7.41
N ASP A 64 -3.84 8.70 -7.88
CA ASP A 64 -4.20 8.64 -9.29
C ASP A 64 -3.78 9.93 -10.02
N VAL A 65 -4.00 11.09 -9.38
CA VAL A 65 -3.57 12.39 -9.92
C VAL A 65 -2.05 12.49 -10.06
N ALA A 66 -1.29 11.86 -9.16
CA ALA A 66 0.18 11.82 -9.24
C ALA A 66 0.68 10.77 -10.26
N CYS A 67 -0.17 9.82 -10.64
CA CYS A 67 0.14 8.78 -11.59
C CYS A 67 -0.03 9.30 -13.03
N THR A 68 1.06 9.35 -13.79
CA THR A 68 1.10 9.98 -15.12
C THR A 68 1.01 8.99 -16.27
N PHE A 69 1.11 7.68 -16.01
CA PHE A 69 1.05 6.63 -17.01
C PHE A 69 0.48 5.33 -16.42
N ASP A 70 -0.53 4.77 -17.11
CA ASP A 70 -1.14 3.45 -16.90
C ASP A 70 -1.44 3.08 -15.43
N CYS A 71 -2.36 3.82 -14.82
CA CYS A 71 -2.82 3.57 -13.46
C CYS A 71 -3.93 2.52 -13.53
N SER A 72 -3.57 1.25 -13.36
CA SER A 72 -4.55 0.19 -13.14
C SER A 72 -5.37 0.51 -11.88
N GLU A 73 -6.62 0.04 -11.84
CA GLU A 73 -7.46 0.13 -10.64
C GLU A 73 -6.82 -0.79 -9.57
N PRO A 74 -6.20 -0.25 -8.50
CA PRO A 74 -5.41 -1.05 -7.60
C PRO A 74 -6.26 -1.70 -6.51
N ASP A 75 -5.70 -2.72 -5.87
CA ASP A 75 -6.18 -3.13 -4.57
C ASP A 75 -5.83 -2.04 -3.54
N LEU A 76 -6.83 -1.59 -2.78
CA LEU A 76 -6.68 -0.49 -1.83
C LEU A 76 -6.61 -1.03 -0.40
N VAL A 77 -5.42 -0.96 0.19
CA VAL A 77 -5.13 -1.53 1.51
C VAL A 77 -4.83 -0.42 2.51
N GLY A 78 -5.67 -0.26 3.54
CA GLY A 78 -5.38 0.61 4.66
C GLY A 78 -4.37 -0.03 5.62
N ILE A 79 -3.34 0.70 6.03
CA ILE A 79 -2.40 0.21 7.04
C ILE A 79 -2.96 0.50 8.43
N PRO A 80 -3.35 -0.51 9.21
CA PRO A 80 -3.87 -0.30 10.55
C PRO A 80 -2.72 0.00 11.51
N TYR A 81 -2.87 1.00 12.37
CA TYR A 81 -1.91 1.32 13.43
C TYR A 81 -2.58 2.21 14.49
N PRO A 82 -1.97 2.50 15.65
CA PRO A 82 -2.63 3.29 16.69
C PRO A 82 -3.10 4.68 16.23
N ALA A 83 -2.39 5.28 15.27
CA ALA A 83 -2.67 6.59 14.71
C ALA A 83 -2.96 7.66 15.79
N SER A 84 -2.12 7.74 16.83
CA SER A 84 -2.39 8.55 18.01
C SER A 84 -1.24 9.51 18.33
N PHE A 85 -1.57 10.57 19.08
CA PHE A 85 -0.59 11.57 19.52
C PHE A 85 -0.93 12.14 20.91
N TRP A 86 -0.44 11.49 21.95
CA TRP A 86 -0.47 12.01 23.32
C TRP A 86 0.49 13.22 23.49
N PRO A 87 0.16 14.26 24.28
CA PRO A 87 -0.99 14.42 25.19
C PRO A 87 -2.20 15.11 24.58
N VAL A 88 -2.29 15.20 23.25
CA VAL A 88 -3.37 15.94 22.56
C VAL A 88 -4.68 15.13 22.50
N SER A 89 -4.80 14.08 23.32
CA SER A 89 -5.97 13.20 23.44
C SER A 89 -7.24 13.89 23.97
N PHE A 90 -7.14 15.15 24.39
CA PHE A 90 -8.31 15.96 24.76
C PHE A 90 -9.13 16.42 23.53
N ILE A 91 -8.58 16.32 22.31
CA ILE A 91 -9.32 16.60 21.08
C ILE A 91 -10.21 15.39 20.74
N PRO A 92 -11.54 15.56 20.56
CA PRO A 92 -12.42 14.47 20.18
C PRO A 92 -11.98 13.78 18.88
N GLY A 93 -11.93 12.44 18.88
CA GLY A 93 -11.54 11.65 17.71
C GLY A 93 -10.03 11.60 17.42
N TRP A 94 -9.19 12.18 18.29
CA TRP A 94 -7.74 12.23 18.09
C TRP A 94 -7.01 10.91 18.36
N CYS A 95 -7.63 10.02 19.13
CA CYS A 95 -7.18 8.67 19.40
C CYS A 95 -8.37 7.82 19.87
N VAL A 96 -8.19 6.50 19.86
CA VAL A 96 -9.16 5.60 20.47
C VAL A 96 -9.12 5.81 21.99
N THR A 97 -10.27 6.03 22.61
CA THR A 97 -10.35 6.26 24.06
C THR A 97 -9.69 5.12 24.84
N GLY A 98 -8.71 5.45 25.69
CA GLY A 98 -7.93 4.47 26.46
C GLY A 98 -6.74 3.86 25.70
N ARG A 99 -6.53 4.21 24.43
CA ARG A 99 -5.39 3.80 23.59
C ARG A 99 -4.82 5.02 22.86
N CYS A 100 -4.28 5.95 23.64
CA CYS A 100 -3.66 7.17 23.12
C CYS A 100 -2.16 7.07 23.33
N ASP A 101 -1.51 6.35 22.42
CA ASP A 101 -0.07 6.16 22.46
C ASP A 101 0.65 7.47 22.10
N LYS A 102 1.86 7.57 22.63
CA LYS A 102 2.78 8.65 22.31
C LYS A 102 3.21 8.58 20.84
N TRP A 103 3.62 9.71 20.28
CA TRP A 103 3.95 9.82 18.85
C TRP A 103 4.88 8.70 18.37
N ASN A 104 6.03 8.52 19.03
CA ASN A 104 7.04 7.55 18.59
C ASN A 104 6.56 6.10 18.68
N VAL A 105 5.73 5.78 19.67
CA VAL A 105 5.14 4.44 19.81
C VAL A 105 4.16 4.21 18.67
N SER A 106 3.24 5.16 18.46
CA SER A 106 2.27 5.08 17.37
C SER A 106 2.94 5.01 16.01
N VAL A 107 3.96 5.84 15.75
CA VAL A 107 4.68 5.83 14.45
C VAL A 107 5.50 4.55 14.30
N GLY A 108 6.14 4.06 15.36
CA GLY A 108 6.88 2.79 15.34
C GLY A 108 5.99 1.61 14.93
N ASP A 109 4.85 1.44 15.59
CA ASP A 109 3.87 0.38 15.24
C ASP A 109 3.38 0.53 13.78
N GLY A 110 3.17 1.77 13.34
CA GLY A 110 2.79 2.04 11.94
C GLY A 110 3.88 1.66 10.94
N THR A 111 5.14 1.93 11.29
CA THR A 111 6.31 1.56 10.48
C THR A 111 6.43 0.04 10.37
N GLU A 112 6.31 -0.69 11.48
CA GLU A 112 6.33 -2.16 11.49
C GLU A 112 5.21 -2.73 10.60
N ASN A 113 3.98 -2.24 10.77
CA ASN A 113 2.82 -2.75 10.01
C ASN A 113 2.91 -2.40 8.51
N LEU A 114 3.38 -1.21 8.15
CA LEU A 114 3.61 -0.86 6.75
C LEU A 114 4.73 -1.72 6.15
N LEU A 115 5.83 -1.93 6.88
CA LEU A 115 6.93 -2.77 6.40
C LEU A 115 6.48 -4.22 6.18
N GLU A 116 5.69 -4.78 7.08
CA GLU A 116 5.09 -6.12 6.93
C GLU A 116 4.22 -6.19 5.67
N ALA A 117 3.36 -5.20 5.43
CA ALA A 117 2.53 -5.12 4.24
C ALA A 117 3.33 -4.93 2.95
N LEU A 118 4.46 -4.21 3.01
CA LEU A 118 5.32 -3.93 1.86
C LEU A 118 6.24 -5.11 1.50
N THR A 119 6.64 -5.91 2.48
CA THR A 119 7.65 -6.98 2.34
C THR A 119 7.40 -7.93 1.15
N PRO A 120 6.18 -8.41 0.88
CA PRO A 120 5.92 -9.29 -0.26
C PRO A 120 6.28 -8.68 -1.62
N PHE A 121 6.24 -7.36 -1.74
CA PHE A 121 6.49 -6.66 -3.00
C PHE A 121 7.96 -6.29 -3.22
N LEU A 122 8.81 -6.45 -2.19
CA LEU A 122 10.25 -6.22 -2.28
C LEU A 122 11.00 -7.36 -2.98
N ASP A 123 10.33 -8.49 -3.22
CA ASP A 123 10.86 -9.60 -4.02
C ASP A 123 11.13 -9.14 -5.47
N PRO A 124 12.34 -9.33 -6.02
CA PRO A 124 12.62 -9.07 -7.43
C PRO A 124 11.76 -9.85 -8.43
N GLU A 125 11.17 -10.99 -8.02
CA GLU A 125 10.24 -11.78 -8.82
C GLU A 125 8.81 -11.21 -8.82
N SER A 126 8.51 -10.22 -7.96
CA SER A 126 7.24 -9.50 -7.99
C SER A 126 7.21 -8.52 -9.18
N ASP A 127 6.15 -8.62 -9.99
CA ASP A 127 5.87 -7.73 -11.13
C ASP A 127 4.83 -6.65 -10.79
N GLU A 128 4.43 -6.52 -9.52
CA GLU A 128 3.35 -5.63 -9.08
C GLU A 128 3.85 -4.22 -8.76
N ASP A 129 3.17 -3.20 -9.30
CA ASP A 129 3.37 -1.81 -8.94
C ASP A 129 2.75 -1.52 -7.56
N VAL A 130 3.51 -0.85 -6.69
CA VAL A 130 3.07 -0.52 -5.33
C VAL A 130 3.06 0.98 -5.13
N TYR A 131 1.88 1.50 -4.82
CA TYR A 131 1.68 2.89 -4.44
C TYR A 131 1.67 2.99 -2.91
N ILE A 132 2.63 3.71 -2.35
CA ILE A 132 2.76 3.95 -0.91
C ILE A 132 2.27 5.36 -0.62
N PHE A 133 1.16 5.48 0.10
CA PHE A 133 0.55 6.76 0.45
C PHE A 133 0.64 7.04 1.95
N GLY A 134 1.05 8.26 2.32
CA GLY A 134 1.08 8.70 3.72
C GLY A 134 0.42 10.06 3.93
N TYR A 135 -0.54 10.15 4.85
CA TYR A 135 -1.18 11.40 5.23
C TYR A 135 -0.84 11.83 6.66
N SER A 136 -0.38 13.07 6.85
CA SER A 136 -0.02 13.63 8.16
C SER A 136 0.96 12.74 8.92
N GLN A 137 0.58 12.15 10.06
CA GLN A 137 1.40 11.16 10.78
C GLN A 137 1.76 9.93 9.93
N GLY A 138 0.90 9.50 9.01
CA GLY A 138 1.22 8.44 8.07
C GLY A 138 2.38 8.78 7.15
N GLY A 139 2.66 10.08 6.92
CA GLY A 139 3.87 10.52 6.22
C GLY A 139 5.16 10.16 6.98
N ALA A 140 5.14 10.21 8.31
CA ALA A 140 6.26 9.81 9.17
C ALA A 140 6.53 8.31 9.07
N VAL A 141 5.45 7.52 9.13
CA VAL A 141 5.50 6.07 8.97
C VAL A 141 6.12 5.69 7.62
N VAL A 142 5.67 6.32 6.53
CA VAL A 142 6.21 6.10 5.18
C VAL A 142 7.68 6.49 5.10
N ALA A 143 8.06 7.65 5.65
CA ALA A 143 9.45 8.11 5.64
C ALA A 143 10.39 7.14 6.39
N ASN A 144 9.95 6.60 7.54
CA ASN A 144 10.70 5.59 8.28
C ASN A 144 10.87 4.30 7.45
N VAL A 145 9.80 3.78 6.86
CA VAL A 145 9.89 2.57 6.01
C VAL A 145 10.80 2.81 4.80
N LEU A 146 10.69 3.95 4.12
CA LEU A 146 11.60 4.30 3.03
C LEU A 146 13.07 4.38 3.46
N THR A 147 13.33 4.85 4.69
CA THR A 147 14.67 4.85 5.28
C THR A 147 15.16 3.43 5.49
N GLU A 148 14.34 2.56 6.07
CA GLU A 148 14.69 1.16 6.34
C GLU A 148 14.95 0.37 5.07
N ILE A 149 14.05 0.44 4.07
CA ILE A 149 14.26 -0.26 2.79
C ILE A 149 15.38 0.39 1.97
N GLY A 150 15.69 1.67 2.20
CA GLY A 150 16.81 2.36 1.57
C GLY A 150 18.18 1.84 2.04
N LEU A 151 18.23 1.16 3.19
CA LEU A 151 19.41 0.46 3.67
C LEU A 151 19.58 -0.93 3.02
N LEU A 152 18.55 -1.42 2.31
CA LEU A 152 18.60 -2.67 1.57
C LEU A 152 19.20 -2.42 0.18
N ASP A 153 20.00 -3.36 -0.31
CA ASP A 153 20.55 -3.33 -1.67
C ASP A 153 19.51 -3.82 -2.69
N LEU A 154 18.37 -3.12 -2.77
CA LEU A 154 17.28 -3.49 -3.67
C LEU A 154 17.66 -3.22 -5.14
N PRO A 155 17.38 -4.17 -6.05
CA PRO A 155 17.53 -3.96 -7.49
C PRO A 155 16.74 -2.75 -7.97
N GLN A 156 17.23 -2.09 -9.03
CA GLN A 156 16.55 -0.92 -9.60
C GLN A 156 15.12 -1.24 -10.05
N SER A 157 14.89 -2.45 -10.58
CA SER A 157 13.56 -2.91 -10.98
C SER A 157 12.56 -2.92 -9.82
N VAL A 158 12.99 -3.27 -8.60
CA VAL A 158 12.12 -3.20 -7.41
C VAL A 158 11.84 -1.74 -7.06
N LYS A 159 12.88 -0.89 -7.05
CA LYS A 159 12.75 0.54 -6.73
C LYS A 159 11.81 1.27 -7.68
N ASP A 160 11.86 0.96 -8.98
CA ASP A 160 11.03 1.60 -10.00
C ASP A 160 9.53 1.27 -9.85
N ARG A 161 9.19 0.14 -9.21
CA ARG A 161 7.80 -0.26 -8.89
C ARG A 161 7.23 0.43 -7.65
N LEU A 162 8.10 0.94 -6.77
CA LEU A 162 7.68 1.59 -5.51
C LEU A 162 7.41 3.08 -5.75
N LYS A 163 6.13 3.45 -5.84
CA LYS A 163 5.69 4.83 -6.11
C LYS A 163 5.18 5.44 -4.81
N THR A 164 5.79 6.54 -4.35
CA THR A 164 5.41 7.14 -3.05
C THR A 164 4.72 8.49 -3.22
N VAL A 165 3.63 8.69 -2.47
CA VAL A 165 2.93 9.98 -2.34
C VAL A 165 2.75 10.30 -0.86
N THR A 166 3.21 11.47 -0.42
CA THR A 166 3.00 11.93 0.97
C THR A 166 2.34 13.30 1.01
N ILE A 167 1.42 13.50 1.94
CA ILE A 167 0.66 14.75 2.10
C ILE A 167 0.68 15.16 3.56
N GLY A 168 1.08 16.41 3.83
CA GLY A 168 1.15 16.91 5.20
C GLY A 168 2.13 16.14 6.09
N GLY A 169 3.04 15.35 5.49
CA GLY A 169 4.14 14.70 6.18
C GLY A 169 5.03 15.75 6.83
N ILE A 170 5.24 15.61 8.12
CA ILE A 170 5.95 16.57 8.97
C ILE A 170 7.49 16.50 8.77
N GLU A 171 7.93 15.45 8.08
CA GLU A 171 9.26 15.13 7.62
C GLU A 171 9.63 15.93 6.35
N ASN A 172 8.64 16.43 5.60
CA ASN A 172 8.85 17.16 4.34
C ASN A 172 9.08 18.67 4.55
N PRO A 173 10.00 19.31 3.79
CA PRO A 173 11.04 18.71 2.95
C PRO A 173 12.15 18.05 3.79
N ASP A 174 12.99 17.18 3.20
CA ASP A 174 14.15 16.55 3.86
C ASP A 174 14.85 17.51 4.84
N GLY A 175 14.82 17.18 6.13
CA GLY A 175 15.15 18.13 7.20
C GLY A 175 13.94 18.89 7.77
N GLY A 176 12.73 18.30 7.69
CA GLY A 176 11.44 18.90 8.02
C GLY A 176 11.26 19.35 9.47
N LEU A 177 10.03 19.66 9.87
CA LEU A 177 9.75 20.26 11.18
C LEU A 177 10.28 19.39 12.34
N TRP A 178 10.29 18.06 12.19
CA TRP A 178 10.86 17.16 13.21
C TRP A 178 12.38 17.17 13.31
N GLN A 179 13.14 17.48 12.27
CA GLN A 179 14.59 17.66 12.45
C GLN A 179 14.88 18.94 13.25
N ARG A 180 13.98 19.93 13.19
CA ARG A 180 14.10 21.21 13.91
C ARG A 180 13.48 21.17 15.30
N LEU A 181 12.47 20.33 15.49
CA LEU A 181 11.74 20.11 16.74
C LEU A 181 11.96 18.71 17.30
N ALA A 182 13.07 18.04 16.95
CA ALA A 182 13.35 16.67 17.37
C ALA A 182 13.25 16.52 18.90
N TRP A 183 13.62 17.56 19.65
CA TRP A 183 13.49 17.59 21.11
C TRP A 183 12.03 17.44 21.62
N LEU A 184 11.02 17.88 20.87
CA LEU A 184 9.60 17.69 21.23
C LEU A 184 9.21 16.22 21.25
N GLN A 185 9.86 15.39 20.43
CA GLN A 185 9.63 13.94 20.44
C GLN A 185 10.01 13.28 21.77
N HIS A 186 10.80 13.95 22.62
CA HIS A 186 11.20 13.45 23.95
C HIS A 186 10.31 13.96 25.08
N PHE A 187 9.57 15.06 24.87
CA PHE A 187 8.55 15.54 25.82
C PHE A 187 7.16 14.97 25.51
N LEU A 188 6.94 14.63 24.24
CA LEU A 188 5.73 13.99 23.72
C LEU A 188 5.92 12.46 23.52
N GLY A 189 7.14 11.97 23.75
CA GLY A 189 7.56 10.55 23.74
C GLY A 189 7.80 9.98 25.12
#